data_AF-A0A7J6V125-F1
#
_entry.id   AF-A0A7J6V125-F1
#
_cell.length_a   1.000
_cell.length_b   1.000
_cell.length_c   1.000
_cell.angle_alpha   90.00
_cell.angle_beta   90.00
_cell.angle_gamma   90.00
#
_symmetry.space_group_name_H-M   'P 1'
#
loop_
_entity.id
_entity.type
_entity.pdbx_description
1 polymer ?
#
loop_
_entity_poly.entity_id
_entity_poly.type
_entity_poly.pdbx_seq_one_letter_code
_entity_poly.pdbx_strand_id
1 'polypeptide(L)'
;VVYSVYFQVTSRKDQAQYWADPSKPYVFIPVIKIKEAFNQSRFGRLVESNLSIPYDKTKSHPSALFKTRFAVSKWELFKTCFAREILLISRNRFLYIFRTCQVAFVGLVTCTMFLRTRVHPTDETNGNLYLSCLFFGLVHMMFNGFSELPIMISRLPVFYKQRDNHFHPAWAWSVPSWLLRVPYSIVEAVVWSCVVYYTVGFAPGAGSFFRFMFILFSVHQMALGLFRMMASIARDMIIANTFGSAAILIVLLLGGFILPKDMIKPWWVWGFWLSPLTYGQRAISVNEFSATRWME
;
A
#
# COMPACT_ATOMS: atom_id res chain seq x y z
N VAL A 1 -0.95 -31.14 -7.35
CA VAL A 1 -1.28 -32.49 -7.85
C VAL A 1 -1.63 -33.42 -6.70
N VAL A 2 -0.71 -33.71 -5.78
CA VAL A 2 -0.94 -34.66 -4.65
C VAL A 2 -2.19 -34.33 -3.81
N TYR A 3 -2.37 -33.08 -3.37
CA TYR A 3 -3.57 -32.67 -2.60
C TYR A 3 -4.89 -32.81 -3.37
N SER A 4 -4.85 -32.63 -4.69
CA SER A 4 -6.05 -32.75 -5.55
C SER A 4 -6.50 -34.21 -5.65
N VAL A 5 -5.55 -35.14 -5.74
CA VAL A 5 -5.82 -36.57 -5.83
C VAL A 5 -6.40 -37.11 -4.53
N TYR A 6 -5.88 -36.69 -3.37
CA TYR A 6 -6.45 -37.08 -2.07
C TYR A 6 -7.90 -36.62 -1.90
N PHE A 7 -8.23 -35.41 -2.36
CA PHE A 7 -9.61 -34.92 -2.36
C PHE A 7 -10.51 -35.74 -3.29
N GLN A 8 -10.01 -36.12 -4.47
CA GLN A 8 -10.75 -36.95 -5.42
C GLN A 8 -11.01 -38.37 -4.89
N VAL A 9 -10.02 -39.01 -4.27
CA VAL A 9 -10.14 -40.37 -3.72
C VAL A 9 -11.10 -40.44 -2.51
N THR A 10 -11.24 -39.33 -1.78
CA THR A 10 -12.13 -39.23 -0.60
C THR A 10 -13.50 -38.64 -0.91
N SER A 11 -13.69 -38.07 -2.10
CA SER A 11 -14.95 -37.46 -2.58
C SER A 11 -15.96 -38.51 -3.02
N ARG A 12 -17.22 -38.39 -2.56
CA ARG A 12 -18.32 -39.27 -3.01
C ARG A 12 -18.53 -39.26 -4.52
N LYS A 13 -18.28 -38.12 -5.17
CA LYS A 13 -18.50 -37.93 -6.61
C LYS A 13 -17.41 -38.57 -7.46
N ASP A 14 -16.18 -38.55 -6.96
CA ASP A 14 -15.00 -38.85 -7.76
C ASP A 14 -14.34 -40.20 -7.36
N GLN A 15 -14.72 -40.80 -6.24
CA GLN A 15 -14.09 -42.03 -5.73
C GLN A 15 -14.29 -43.24 -6.67
N ALA A 16 -15.41 -43.31 -7.40
CA ALA A 16 -15.73 -44.44 -8.27
C ALA A 16 -14.69 -44.69 -9.37
N GLN A 17 -14.00 -43.64 -9.84
CA GLN A 17 -12.95 -43.78 -10.87
C GLN A 17 -11.70 -44.55 -10.37
N TYR A 18 -11.53 -44.68 -9.06
CA TYR A 18 -10.42 -45.39 -8.43
C TYR A 18 -10.81 -46.82 -8.00
N TRP A 19 -11.96 -47.32 -8.45
CA TRP A 19 -12.43 -48.65 -8.13
C TRP A 19 -11.61 -49.71 -8.88
N ALA A 20 -10.83 -50.49 -8.13
CA ALA A 20 -9.86 -51.42 -8.71
C ALA A 20 -10.47 -52.76 -9.17
N ASP A 21 -11.66 -53.12 -8.70
CA ASP A 21 -12.28 -54.43 -8.95
C ASP A 21 -13.62 -54.28 -9.71
N PRO A 22 -13.60 -54.32 -11.07
CA PRO A 22 -14.80 -54.15 -11.89
C PRO A 22 -15.85 -55.24 -11.68
N SER A 23 -15.49 -56.37 -11.05
CA SER A 23 -16.41 -57.48 -10.80
C SER A 23 -17.41 -57.19 -9.68
N LYS A 24 -17.14 -56.19 -8.82
CA LYS A 24 -17.99 -55.81 -7.70
C LYS A 24 -18.67 -54.46 -7.96
N PRO A 25 -19.95 -54.30 -7.60
CA PRO A 25 -20.60 -53.01 -7.69
C PRO A 25 -19.87 -52.00 -6.80
N TYR A 26 -19.70 -50.79 -7.32
CA TYR A 26 -19.08 -49.71 -6.58
C TYR A 26 -19.87 -49.41 -5.30
N VAL A 27 -19.15 -49.34 -4.19
CA VAL A 27 -19.68 -48.89 -2.90
C VAL A 27 -18.78 -47.79 -2.39
N PHE A 28 -19.39 -46.66 -1.99
CA PHE A 28 -18.64 -45.57 -1.39
C PHE A 28 -17.98 -46.03 -0.07
N ILE A 29 -16.66 -45.86 0.02
CA ILE A 29 -15.87 -46.19 1.20
C ILE A 29 -15.57 -44.89 1.96
N PRO A 30 -16.08 -44.74 3.20
CA PRO A 30 -15.75 -43.60 4.05
C PRO A 30 -14.25 -43.54 4.38
N VAL A 31 -13.73 -42.33 4.57
CA VAL A 31 -12.33 -42.07 4.93
C VAL A 31 -11.88 -42.84 6.17
N ILE A 32 -12.79 -43.05 7.13
CA ILE A 32 -12.52 -43.82 8.36
C ILE A 32 -12.17 -45.27 8.03
N LYS A 33 -12.95 -45.93 7.15
CA LYS A 33 -12.66 -47.31 6.74
C LYS A 33 -11.37 -47.41 5.94
N ILE A 34 -11.06 -46.41 5.10
CA ILE A 34 -9.79 -46.35 4.36
C ILE A 34 -8.61 -46.25 5.32
N LYS A 35 -8.72 -45.40 6.35
CA LYS A 35 -7.71 -45.25 7.41
C LYS A 35 -7.51 -46.55 8.18
N GLU A 36 -8.59 -47.20 8.61
CA GLU A 36 -8.52 -48.48 9.32
C GLU A 36 -7.87 -49.57 8.47
N ALA A 37 -8.28 -49.69 7.21
CA ALA A 37 -7.70 -50.63 6.26
C ALA A 37 -6.21 -50.34 6.02
N PHE A 38 -5.81 -49.07 5.92
CA PHE A 38 -4.40 -48.69 5.79
C PHE A 38 -3.59 -49.08 7.03
N ASN A 39 -4.08 -48.77 8.23
CA ASN A 39 -3.42 -49.12 9.49
C ASN A 39 -3.28 -50.65 9.66
N GLN A 40 -4.26 -51.42 9.21
CA GLN A 40 -4.20 -52.88 9.24
C GLN A 40 -3.32 -53.48 8.13
N SER A 41 -3.09 -52.74 7.05
CA SER A 41 -2.27 -53.19 5.93
C SER A 41 -0.79 -53.36 6.30
N ARG A 42 -0.09 -54.20 5.53
CA ARG A 42 1.36 -54.36 5.65
C ARG A 42 2.11 -53.02 5.57
N PHE A 43 1.68 -52.11 4.69
CA PHE A 43 2.32 -50.81 4.50
C PHE A 43 2.10 -49.87 5.68
N GLY A 44 0.88 -49.81 6.23
CA GLY A 44 0.59 -48.98 7.40
C GLY A 44 1.38 -49.41 8.62
N ARG A 45 1.41 -50.73 8.91
CA ARG A 45 2.22 -51.28 10.00
C ARG A 45 3.72 -51.06 9.80
N LEU A 46 4.21 -51.15 8.56
CA LEU A 46 5.61 -50.88 8.23
C LEU A 46 5.98 -49.40 8.45
N VAL A 47 5.11 -48.49 8.04
CA VAL A 47 5.31 -47.05 8.27
C VAL A 47 5.28 -46.75 9.78
N GLU A 48 4.33 -47.33 10.51
CA GLU A 48 4.24 -47.19 11.97
C GLU A 48 5.48 -47.73 12.68
N SER A 49 5.97 -48.92 12.30
CA SER A 49 7.21 -49.47 12.85
C SER A 49 8.45 -48.65 12.50
N ASN A 50 8.49 -48.05 11.31
CA ASN A 50 9.61 -47.20 10.90
C ASN A 50 9.60 -45.85 11.63
N LEU A 51 8.43 -45.32 11.95
CA LEU A 51 8.27 -44.05 12.66
C LEU A 51 8.42 -44.19 14.18
N SER A 52 8.17 -45.37 14.74
CA SER A 52 8.33 -45.64 16.18
C SER A 52 9.80 -45.72 16.61
N ILE A 53 10.70 -46.03 15.68
CA ILE A 53 12.15 -46.02 15.91
C ILE A 53 12.64 -44.56 15.76
N PRO A 54 13.17 -43.92 16.83
CA PRO A 54 13.71 -42.58 16.73
C PRO A 54 14.83 -42.53 15.70
N TYR A 55 14.70 -41.65 14.71
CA TYR A 55 15.73 -41.51 13.68
C TYR A 55 17.03 -41.00 14.33
N ASP A 56 18.12 -41.73 14.11
CA ASP A 56 19.45 -41.35 14.58
C ASP A 56 19.93 -40.10 13.86
N LYS A 57 19.91 -38.97 14.56
CA LYS A 57 20.29 -37.65 14.02
C LYS A 57 21.74 -37.62 13.53
N THR A 58 22.62 -38.51 13.98
CA THR A 58 24.01 -38.58 13.53
C THR A 58 24.14 -39.08 12.08
N LYS A 59 23.16 -39.85 11.61
CA LYS A 59 23.07 -40.33 10.21
C LYS A 59 22.43 -39.31 9.27
N SER A 60 21.85 -38.23 9.81
CA SER A 60 21.28 -37.18 8.99
C SER A 60 22.40 -36.37 8.32
N HIS A 61 22.24 -36.08 7.02
CA HIS A 61 23.15 -35.16 6.35
C HIS A 61 23.16 -33.82 7.11
N PRO A 62 24.32 -33.17 7.33
CA PRO A 62 24.40 -31.92 8.10
C PRO A 62 23.46 -30.80 7.60
N SER A 63 23.09 -30.86 6.31
CA SER A 63 22.17 -29.93 5.63
C SER A 63 20.70 -30.40 5.57
N ALA A 64 20.36 -31.58 6.10
CA ALA A 64 19.02 -32.15 6.02
C ALA A 64 17.99 -31.42 6.89
N LEU A 65 18.43 -30.82 8.00
CA LEU A 65 17.61 -29.95 8.84
C LEU A 65 18.16 -28.53 8.86
N PHE A 66 17.31 -27.56 8.51
CA PHE A 66 17.58 -26.15 8.70
C PHE A 66 17.60 -25.83 10.20
N LYS A 67 18.73 -25.32 10.69
CA LYS A 67 18.90 -24.92 12.10
C LYS A 67 18.39 -23.50 12.38
N THR A 68 18.25 -22.69 11.33
CA THR A 68 17.84 -21.29 11.42
C THR A 68 16.57 -21.06 10.61
N ARG A 69 15.70 -20.19 11.12
CA ARG A 69 14.44 -19.83 10.43
C ARG A 69 14.67 -19.11 9.10
N PHE A 70 15.79 -18.40 8.96
CA PHE A 70 16.21 -17.73 7.73
C PHE A 70 17.65 -18.14 7.40
N ALA A 71 17.95 -18.26 6.10
CA ALA A 71 19.26 -18.72 5.62
C ALA A 71 20.38 -17.67 5.76
N VAL A 72 20.02 -16.38 5.89
CA VAL A 72 20.91 -15.23 5.73
C VAL A 72 20.77 -14.28 6.93
N SER A 73 21.80 -13.48 7.23
CA SER A 73 21.75 -12.48 8.31
C SER A 73 20.67 -11.42 8.06
N LYS A 74 20.17 -10.79 9.14
CA LYS A 74 19.11 -9.76 9.06
C LYS A 74 19.52 -8.58 8.16
N TRP A 75 20.79 -8.18 8.20
CA TRP A 75 21.30 -7.05 7.42
C TRP A 75 21.41 -7.38 5.93
N GLU A 76 21.92 -8.56 5.59
CA GLU A 76 21.99 -9.02 4.21
C GLU A 76 20.58 -9.23 3.61
N LEU A 77 19.63 -9.73 4.40
CA LEU A 77 18.21 -9.77 4.01
C LEU A 77 17.69 -8.37 3.65
N PHE A 78 17.93 -7.39 4.50
CA PHE A 78 17.54 -5.99 4.24
C PHE A 78 18.20 -5.45 2.97
N LYS A 79 19.53 -5.60 2.83
CA LYS A 79 20.28 -5.14 1.65
C LYS A 79 19.77 -5.79 0.36
N THR A 80 19.47 -7.08 0.39
CA THR A 80 18.95 -7.83 -0.75
C THR A 80 17.55 -7.39 -1.13
N CYS A 81 16.65 -7.24 -0.14
CA CYS A 81 15.30 -6.71 -0.37
C CYS A 81 15.33 -5.27 -0.89
N PHE A 82 16.25 -4.44 -0.39
CA PHE A 82 16.42 -3.06 -0.84
C PHE A 82 16.93 -2.99 -2.29
N ALA A 83 17.96 -3.76 -2.64
CA ALA A 83 18.46 -3.84 -4.02
C ALA A 83 17.37 -4.35 -4.98
N ARG A 84 16.57 -5.33 -4.54
CA ARG A 84 15.43 -5.83 -5.32
C ARG A 84 14.39 -4.75 -5.56
N GLU A 85 14.00 -3.97 -4.54
CA GLU A 85 13.01 -2.91 -4.72
C GLU A 85 13.53 -1.79 -5.63
N ILE A 86 14.81 -1.43 -5.56
CA ILE A 86 15.44 -0.50 -6.52
C ILE A 86 15.31 -1.04 -7.95
N LEU A 87 15.65 -2.32 -8.16
CA LEU A 87 15.57 -2.95 -9.47
C LEU A 87 14.13 -2.96 -10.00
N LEU A 88 13.14 -3.24 -9.14
CA LEU A 88 11.72 -3.20 -9.50
C LEU A 88 11.26 -1.79 -9.90
N ILE A 89 11.70 -0.75 -9.18
CA ILE A 89 11.40 0.63 -9.53
C ILE A 89 12.05 1.00 -10.87
N SER A 90 13.33 0.63 -11.05
CA SER A 90 14.06 0.92 -12.29
C SER A 90 13.43 0.24 -13.51
N ARG A 91 12.94 -0.99 -13.36
CA ARG A 91 12.25 -1.71 -14.46
C ARG A 91 10.90 -1.09 -14.79
N ASN A 92 10.18 -0.61 -13.78
CA ASN A 92 8.90 0.08 -13.95
C ASN A 92 9.03 1.60 -13.99
N ARG A 93 10.17 2.14 -14.44
CA ARG A 93 10.44 3.58 -14.51
C ARG A 93 9.39 4.36 -15.30
N PHE A 94 8.83 3.74 -16.34
CA PHE A 94 7.80 4.34 -17.20
C PHE A 94 6.59 4.82 -16.40
N LEU A 95 6.10 3.98 -15.47
CA LEU A 95 4.95 4.32 -14.64
C LEU A 95 5.23 5.55 -13.77
N TYR A 96 6.42 5.64 -13.17
CA TYR A 96 6.81 6.76 -12.33
C TYR A 96 7.00 8.05 -13.13
N ILE A 97 7.70 7.97 -14.27
CA ILE A 97 7.91 9.12 -15.16
C ILE A 97 6.57 9.67 -15.66
N PHE A 98 5.68 8.79 -16.13
CA PHE A 98 4.36 9.17 -16.61
C PHE A 98 3.54 9.90 -15.53
N ARG A 99 3.58 9.41 -14.28
CA ARG A 99 2.91 10.07 -13.16
C ARG A 99 3.49 11.44 -12.86
N THR A 100 4.81 11.58 -12.84
CA THR A 100 5.45 12.88 -12.63
C THR A 100 5.11 13.87 -13.76
N CYS A 101 5.07 13.41 -15.01
CA CYS A 101 4.59 14.22 -16.13
C CYS A 101 3.11 14.63 -15.97
N GLN A 102 2.25 13.73 -15.50
CA GLN A 102 0.85 14.03 -15.20
C GLN A 102 0.73 15.12 -14.13
N VAL A 103 1.54 15.07 -13.07
CA VAL A 103 1.57 16.11 -12.03
C VAL A 103 2.00 17.46 -12.58
N ALA A 104 3.03 17.50 -13.43
CA ALA A 104 3.44 18.73 -14.10
C ALA A 104 2.33 19.27 -15.01
N PHE A 105 1.65 18.41 -15.77
CA PHE A 105 0.54 18.79 -16.64
C PHE A 105 -0.63 19.38 -15.87
N VAL A 106 -1.08 18.73 -14.79
CA VAL A 106 -2.16 19.26 -13.94
C VAL A 106 -1.72 20.56 -13.25
N GLY A 107 -0.45 20.65 -12.84
CA GLY A 107 0.14 21.89 -12.34
C GLY A 107 0.01 23.03 -13.35
N LEU A 108 0.37 22.80 -14.62
CA LEU A 108 0.25 23.81 -15.68
C LEU A 108 -1.21 24.23 -15.90
N VAL A 109 -2.16 23.29 -15.95
CA VAL A 109 -3.59 23.62 -16.05
C VAL A 109 -4.03 24.48 -14.87
N THR A 110 -3.61 24.15 -13.65
CA THR A 110 -3.88 24.93 -12.44
C THR A 110 -3.35 26.36 -12.58
N CYS A 111 -2.13 26.52 -13.10
CA CYS A 111 -1.53 27.83 -13.33
C CYS A 111 -2.38 28.68 -14.29
N THR A 112 -2.94 28.08 -15.35
CA THR A 112 -3.78 28.82 -16.31
C THR A 112 -5.09 29.33 -15.69
N MET A 113 -5.63 28.61 -14.71
CA MET A 113 -6.85 29.01 -14.00
C MET A 113 -6.58 30.11 -12.96
N PHE A 114 -5.45 30.03 -12.25
CA PHE A 114 -5.08 30.91 -11.14
C PHE A 114 -3.88 31.80 -11.47
N LEU A 115 -3.85 32.39 -12.67
CA LEU A 115 -2.74 33.23 -13.10
C LEU A 115 -2.57 34.47 -12.19
N ARG A 116 -1.31 34.75 -11.82
CA ARG A 116 -0.90 35.92 -11.04
C ARG A 116 -1.44 37.25 -11.56
N THR A 117 -1.64 37.38 -12.87
CA THR A 117 -2.16 38.61 -13.50
C THR A 117 -3.63 38.88 -13.19
N ARG A 118 -4.37 37.92 -12.64
CA ARG A 118 -5.78 38.08 -12.26
C ARG A 118 -6.02 38.20 -10.76
N VAL A 119 -5.06 37.81 -9.92
CA VAL A 119 -5.28 37.66 -8.46
C VAL A 119 -4.35 38.59 -7.69
N HIS A 120 -4.90 39.73 -7.25
CA HIS A 120 -4.16 40.74 -6.48
C HIS A 120 -4.37 40.51 -4.98
N PRO A 121 -3.32 40.54 -4.13
CA PRO A 121 -3.41 40.28 -2.70
C PRO A 121 -3.94 41.51 -1.94
N THR A 122 -5.10 42.02 -2.33
CA THR A 122 -5.71 43.24 -1.76
C THR A 122 -7.18 43.04 -1.35
N ASP A 123 -7.87 42.08 -1.96
CA ASP A 123 -9.31 41.84 -1.72
C ASP A 123 -9.58 40.46 -1.12
N GLU A 124 -10.61 40.36 -0.27
CA GLU A 124 -11.07 39.09 0.32
C GLU A 124 -11.43 38.04 -0.75
N THR A 125 -11.99 38.47 -1.88
CA THR A 125 -12.32 37.61 -3.03
C THR A 125 -11.06 36.94 -3.59
N ASN A 126 -9.96 37.66 -3.68
CA ASN A 126 -8.67 37.13 -4.14
C ASN A 126 -8.04 36.22 -3.08
N GLY A 127 -8.22 36.51 -1.79
CA GLY A 127 -7.85 35.62 -0.69
C GLY A 127 -8.53 34.24 -0.80
N ASN A 128 -9.83 34.21 -1.09
CA ASN A 128 -10.57 32.96 -1.32
C ASN A 128 -10.06 32.18 -2.54
N LEU A 129 -9.64 32.87 -3.61
CA LEU A 129 -9.03 32.22 -4.78
C LEU A 129 -7.68 31.58 -4.44
N TYR A 130 -6.82 32.27 -3.68
CA TYR A 130 -5.56 31.69 -3.20
C TYR A 130 -5.81 30.46 -2.32
N LEU A 131 -6.74 30.56 -1.36
CA LEU A 131 -7.10 29.45 -0.48
C LEU A 131 -7.61 28.23 -1.27
N SER A 132 -8.43 28.48 -2.31
CA SER A 132 -8.94 27.45 -3.22
C SER A 132 -7.82 26.77 -4.01
N CYS A 133 -6.85 27.54 -4.51
CA CYS A 133 -5.68 26.99 -5.22
C CYS A 133 -4.79 26.15 -4.28
N LEU A 134 -4.57 26.60 -3.05
CA LEU A 134 -3.82 25.85 -2.04
C LEU A 134 -4.51 24.54 -1.68
N PHE A 135 -5.83 24.58 -1.45
CA PHE A 135 -6.63 23.39 -1.19
C PHE A 135 -6.56 22.42 -2.38
N PHE A 136 -6.71 22.91 -3.61
CA PHE A 136 -6.59 22.08 -4.81
C PHE A 136 -5.24 21.35 -4.89
N GLY A 137 -4.14 22.04 -4.58
CA GLY A 137 -2.82 21.42 -4.55
C GLY A 137 -2.70 20.30 -3.51
N LEU A 138 -3.26 20.50 -2.31
CA LEU A 138 -3.31 19.46 -1.28
C LEU A 138 -4.15 18.25 -1.71
N VAL A 139 -5.32 18.49 -2.30
CA VAL A 139 -6.20 17.45 -2.82
C VAL A 139 -5.52 16.67 -3.94
N HIS A 140 -4.86 17.36 -4.86
CA HIS A 140 -4.12 16.73 -5.95
C HIS A 140 -3.00 15.82 -5.43
N MET A 141 -2.21 16.28 -4.46
CA MET A 141 -1.18 15.45 -3.81
C MET A 141 -1.77 14.22 -3.11
N MET A 142 -2.92 14.39 -2.44
CA MET A 142 -3.61 13.28 -1.79
C MET A 142 -4.13 12.26 -2.82
N PHE A 143 -4.72 12.73 -3.92
CA PHE A 143 -5.23 11.86 -4.99
C PHE A 143 -4.10 11.15 -5.73
N ASN A 144 -2.95 11.79 -5.95
CA ASN A 144 -1.77 11.12 -6.52
C ASN A 144 -1.37 9.89 -5.68
N GLY A 145 -1.42 10.01 -4.35
CA GLY A 145 -1.15 8.90 -3.44
C GLY A 145 -2.08 7.69 -3.59
N PHE A 146 -3.33 7.89 -4.06
CA PHE A 146 -4.32 6.81 -4.29
C PHE A 146 -3.80 5.73 -5.24
N SER A 147 -2.96 6.14 -6.17
CA SER A 147 -2.35 5.29 -7.18
C SER A 147 -1.41 4.20 -6.61
N GLU A 148 -1.07 4.28 -5.32
CA GLU A 148 -0.29 3.26 -4.59
C GLU A 148 -1.15 2.04 -4.21
N LEU A 149 -2.46 2.22 -4.03
CA LEU A 149 -3.41 1.17 -3.67
C LEU A 149 -3.36 -0.03 -4.64
N PRO A 150 -3.56 0.14 -5.96
CA PRO A 150 -3.51 -0.98 -6.89
C PRO A 150 -2.12 -1.61 -7.00
N ILE A 151 -1.05 -0.80 -6.90
CA ILE A 151 0.34 -1.29 -6.92
C ILE A 151 0.57 -2.22 -5.75
N MET A 152 0.15 -1.83 -4.55
CA MET A 152 0.30 -2.63 -3.34
C MET A 152 -0.44 -3.96 -3.46
N ILE A 153 -1.69 -3.96 -3.91
CA ILE A 153 -2.50 -5.18 -4.07
C ILE A 153 -1.85 -6.16 -5.03
N SER A 154 -1.33 -5.68 -6.16
CA SER A 154 -0.64 -6.55 -7.13
C SER A 154 0.62 -7.24 -6.57
N ARG A 155 1.27 -6.62 -5.56
CA ARG A 155 2.51 -7.13 -4.93
C ARG A 155 2.25 -8.10 -3.77
N LEU A 156 1.09 -8.01 -3.13
CA LEU A 156 0.75 -8.80 -1.94
C LEU A 156 0.84 -10.33 -2.15
N PRO A 157 0.35 -10.93 -3.25
CA PRO A 157 0.42 -12.39 -3.44
C PRO A 157 1.86 -12.92 -3.48
N VAL A 158 2.76 -12.18 -4.14
CA VAL A 158 4.19 -12.54 -4.21
C VAL A 158 4.83 -12.42 -2.82
N PHE A 159 4.50 -11.35 -2.09
CA PHE A 159 4.99 -11.16 -0.73
C PHE A 159 4.55 -12.29 0.21
N TYR A 160 3.27 -12.67 0.20
CA TYR A 160 2.76 -13.74 1.05
C TYR A 160 3.41 -15.08 0.71
N LYS A 161 3.54 -15.41 -0.59
CA LYS A 161 4.24 -16.63 -1.03
C LYS A 161 5.69 -16.68 -0.53
N GLN A 162 6.40 -15.55 -0.57
CA GLN A 162 7.80 -15.49 -0.12
C GLN A 162 7.94 -15.56 1.40
N ARG A 163 7.04 -14.90 2.13
CA ARG A 163 7.00 -14.93 3.59
C ARG A 163 6.67 -16.33 4.12
N ASP A 164 5.69 -16.99 3.51
CA ASP A 164 5.20 -18.31 3.94
C ASP A 164 6.23 -19.41 3.66
N ASN A 165 7.05 -19.24 2.60
CA ASN A 165 8.23 -20.06 2.33
C ASN A 165 9.49 -19.61 3.14
N HIS A 166 9.33 -18.74 4.14
CA HIS A 166 10.41 -18.26 5.01
C HIS A 166 11.61 -17.61 4.30
N PHE A 167 11.41 -16.97 3.13
CA PHE A 167 12.49 -16.24 2.46
C PHE A 167 12.90 -14.98 3.21
N HIS A 168 11.94 -14.18 3.66
CA HIS A 168 12.20 -12.96 4.44
C HIS A 168 11.04 -12.62 5.37
N PRO A 169 11.30 -11.96 6.51
CA PRO A 169 10.24 -11.43 7.37
C PRO A 169 9.53 -10.23 6.73
N ALA A 170 8.40 -9.81 7.30
CA ALA A 170 7.59 -8.71 6.77
C ALA A 170 8.34 -7.36 6.77
N TRP A 171 9.06 -7.05 7.86
CA TRP A 171 9.78 -5.78 7.99
C TRP A 171 10.87 -5.59 6.93
N ALA A 172 11.53 -6.68 6.50
CA ALA A 172 12.59 -6.66 5.50
C ALA A 172 12.08 -6.24 4.11
N TRP A 173 10.78 -6.37 3.87
CA TRP A 173 10.13 -5.88 2.65
C TRP A 173 9.47 -4.51 2.84
N SER A 174 8.78 -4.29 3.96
CA SER A 174 8.04 -3.05 4.21
C SER A 174 8.96 -1.83 4.36
N VAL A 175 10.10 -1.94 5.05
CA VAL A 175 10.99 -0.80 5.29
C VAL A 175 11.66 -0.31 4.00
N PRO A 176 12.28 -1.17 3.16
CA PRO A 176 12.77 -0.74 1.85
C PRO A 176 11.71 -0.12 0.96
N SER A 177 10.52 -0.72 0.93
CA SER A 177 9.39 -0.23 0.13
C SER A 177 8.96 1.17 0.55
N TRP A 178 8.93 1.46 1.85
CA TRP A 178 8.66 2.82 2.35
C TRP A 178 9.80 3.80 2.04
N LEU A 179 11.05 3.42 2.31
CA LEU A 179 12.21 4.29 2.14
C LEU A 179 12.38 4.77 0.70
N LEU A 180 12.07 3.92 -0.29
CA LEU A 180 12.15 4.27 -1.71
C LEU A 180 11.00 5.19 -2.18
N ARG A 181 9.95 5.34 -1.38
CA ARG A 181 8.81 6.24 -1.70
C ARG A 181 9.01 7.65 -1.19
N VAL A 182 9.90 7.83 -0.21
CA VAL A 182 10.33 9.15 0.27
C VAL A 182 10.92 9.99 -0.86
N PRO A 183 11.97 9.55 -1.59
CA PRO A 183 12.55 10.35 -2.67
C PRO A 183 11.56 10.61 -3.81
N TYR A 184 10.70 9.64 -4.15
CA TYR A 184 9.66 9.83 -5.16
C TYR A 184 8.69 10.97 -4.77
N SER A 185 8.25 10.99 -3.53
CA SER A 185 7.34 12.03 -3.04
C SER A 185 7.98 13.41 -2.96
N ILE A 186 9.30 13.47 -2.68
CA ILE A 186 10.07 14.71 -2.77
C ILE A 186 10.05 15.24 -4.21
N VAL A 187 10.32 14.38 -5.20
CA VAL A 187 10.29 14.77 -6.62
C VAL A 187 8.91 15.32 -7.01
N GLU A 188 7.84 14.65 -6.62
CA GLU A 188 6.47 15.08 -6.92
C GLU A 188 6.14 16.44 -6.29
N ALA A 189 6.55 16.64 -5.02
CA ALA A 189 6.37 17.92 -4.33
C ALA A 189 7.17 19.04 -4.99
N VAL A 190 8.44 18.79 -5.34
CA VAL A 190 9.32 19.75 -6.04
C VAL A 190 8.71 20.15 -7.38
N VAL A 191 8.30 19.18 -8.19
CA VAL A 191 7.72 19.44 -9.52
C VAL A 191 6.48 20.32 -9.41
N TRP A 192 5.56 19.98 -8.51
CA TRP A 192 4.36 20.79 -8.29
C TRP A 192 4.70 22.20 -7.78
N SER A 193 5.58 22.31 -6.78
CA SER A 193 5.97 23.60 -6.22
C SER A 193 6.66 24.49 -7.25
N CYS A 194 7.59 23.96 -8.05
CA CYS A 194 8.27 24.74 -9.09
C CYS A 194 7.29 25.25 -10.16
N VAL A 195 6.31 24.42 -10.56
CA VAL A 195 5.33 24.80 -11.60
C VAL A 195 4.32 25.80 -11.07
N VAL A 196 3.76 25.58 -9.87
CA VAL A 196 2.57 26.31 -9.38
C VAL A 196 2.93 27.50 -8.49
N TYR A 197 4.04 27.45 -7.74
CA TYR A 197 4.29 28.44 -6.68
C TYR A 197 4.50 29.87 -7.22
N TYR A 198 5.44 30.01 -8.17
CA TYR A 198 5.82 31.31 -8.71
C TYR A 198 4.86 31.82 -9.79
N THR A 199 4.15 30.92 -10.48
CA THR A 199 3.20 31.24 -11.56
C THR A 199 1.89 31.80 -11.04
N VAL A 200 1.38 31.27 -9.92
CA VAL A 200 0.20 31.79 -9.22
C VAL A 200 0.54 33.07 -8.44
N GLY A 201 1.80 33.22 -8.04
CA GLY A 201 2.26 34.42 -7.32
C GLY A 201 2.04 34.33 -5.81
N PHE A 202 2.25 33.15 -5.22
CA PHE A 202 2.29 32.98 -3.75
C PHE A 202 3.39 33.81 -3.09
N ALA A 203 3.41 33.87 -1.76
CA ALA A 203 4.35 34.70 -1.00
C ALA A 203 5.81 34.52 -1.47
N PRO A 204 6.54 35.56 -1.91
CA PRO A 204 7.82 35.41 -2.61
C PRO A 204 9.00 34.97 -1.74
N GLY A 205 8.81 34.80 -0.42
CA GLY A 205 9.87 34.43 0.51
C GLY A 205 10.39 33.00 0.28
N ALA A 206 11.71 32.83 0.20
CA ALA A 206 12.34 31.51 0.06
C ALA A 206 11.94 30.54 1.19
N GLY A 207 11.82 31.04 2.43
CA GLY A 207 11.34 30.25 3.56
C GLY A 207 9.90 29.74 3.37
N SER A 208 9.02 30.58 2.80
CA SER A 208 7.62 30.22 2.51
C SER A 208 7.52 29.18 1.41
N PHE A 209 8.41 29.22 0.41
CA PHE A 209 8.51 28.21 -0.65
C PHE A 209 8.90 26.84 -0.09
N PHE A 210 9.96 26.76 0.72
CA PHE A 210 10.40 25.48 1.30
C PHE A 210 9.37 24.90 2.27
N ARG A 211 8.68 25.75 3.05
CA ARG A 211 7.56 25.32 3.91
C ARG A 211 6.40 24.76 3.10
N PHE A 212 6.01 25.45 2.01
CA PHE A 212 4.98 24.99 1.08
C PHE A 212 5.32 23.61 0.48
N MET A 213 6.55 23.46 -0.03
CA MET A 213 7.05 22.20 -0.57
C MET A 213 7.03 21.07 0.48
N PHE A 214 7.48 21.37 1.71
CA PHE A 214 7.49 20.40 2.81
C PHE A 214 6.07 19.95 3.21
N ILE A 215 5.09 20.86 3.20
CA ILE A 215 3.69 20.54 3.49
C ILE A 215 3.14 19.59 2.42
N LEU A 216 3.37 19.89 1.13
CA LEU A 216 2.93 19.03 0.03
C LEU A 216 3.58 17.63 0.09
N PHE A 217 4.88 17.57 0.36
CA PHE A 217 5.60 16.32 0.59
C PHE A 217 4.98 15.51 1.74
N SER A 218 4.68 16.16 2.86
CA SER A 218 4.12 15.51 4.05
C SER A 218 2.73 14.93 3.78
N VAL A 219 1.87 15.68 3.07
CA VAL A 219 0.53 15.24 2.68
C VAL A 219 0.60 14.10 1.69
N HIS A 220 1.53 14.15 0.73
CA HIS A 220 1.73 13.07 -0.22
C HIS A 220 2.27 11.80 0.47
N GLN A 221 3.23 11.90 1.40
CA GLN A 221 3.69 10.77 2.22
C GLN A 221 2.57 10.14 3.03
N MET A 222 1.74 10.98 3.66
CA MET A 222 0.57 10.53 4.41
C MET A 222 -0.39 9.75 3.50
N ALA A 223 -0.69 10.28 2.30
CA ALA A 223 -1.58 9.63 1.35
C ALA A 223 -1.04 8.26 0.92
N LEU A 224 0.25 8.17 0.56
CA LEU A 224 0.90 6.91 0.23
C LEU A 224 0.82 5.88 1.38
N GLY A 225 0.98 6.33 2.63
CA GLY A 225 0.84 5.50 3.83
C GLY A 225 -0.58 5.00 4.04
N LEU A 226 -1.56 5.90 3.96
CA LEU A 226 -2.99 5.60 4.12
C LEU A 226 -3.44 4.54 3.11
N PHE A 227 -3.18 4.76 1.82
CA PHE A 227 -3.62 3.83 0.78
C PHE A 227 -2.87 2.50 0.79
N ARG A 228 -1.61 2.49 1.22
CA ARG A 228 -0.87 1.25 1.46
C ARG A 228 -1.49 0.43 2.60
N MET A 229 -1.86 1.09 3.70
CA MET A 229 -2.56 0.44 4.81
C MET A 229 -3.88 -0.16 4.34
N MET A 230 -4.69 0.61 3.61
CA MET A 230 -5.98 0.14 3.09
C MET A 230 -5.83 -1.05 2.14
N ALA A 231 -4.87 -1.00 1.21
CA ALA A 231 -4.56 -2.11 0.33
C ALA A 231 -4.17 -3.38 1.10
N SER A 232 -3.40 -3.25 2.18
CA SER A 232 -2.99 -4.39 3.01
C SER A 232 -4.12 -5.05 3.81
N ILE A 233 -5.15 -4.25 4.17
CA ILE A 233 -6.34 -4.72 4.89
C ILE A 233 -7.33 -5.36 3.92
N ALA A 234 -7.65 -4.67 2.82
CA ALA A 234 -8.67 -5.11 1.87
C ALA A 234 -8.24 -6.35 1.05
N ARG A 235 -6.96 -6.42 0.62
CA ARG A 235 -6.36 -7.52 -0.15
C ARG A 235 -7.04 -7.89 -1.48
N ASP A 236 -8.12 -7.21 -1.83
CA ASP A 236 -8.87 -7.34 -3.08
C ASP A 236 -9.02 -5.96 -3.74
N MET A 237 -8.91 -5.92 -5.07
CA MET A 237 -8.90 -4.66 -5.82
C MET A 237 -10.24 -3.93 -5.77
N ILE A 238 -11.36 -4.64 -5.84
CA ILE A 238 -12.70 -4.04 -5.89
C ILE A 238 -13.04 -3.45 -4.51
N ILE A 239 -12.78 -4.24 -3.46
CA ILE A 239 -13.00 -3.83 -2.08
C ILE A 239 -12.12 -2.62 -1.76
N ALA A 240 -10.82 -2.69 -2.08
CA ALA A 240 -9.89 -1.62 -1.78
C ALA A 240 -10.22 -0.31 -2.50
N ASN A 241 -10.60 -0.34 -3.79
CA ASN A 241 -10.98 0.87 -4.51
C ASN A 241 -12.24 1.54 -3.93
N THR A 242 -13.24 0.73 -3.55
CA THR A 242 -14.47 1.23 -2.92
C THR A 242 -14.15 1.93 -1.60
N PHE A 243 -13.44 1.25 -0.69
CA PHE A 243 -13.05 1.84 0.58
C PHE A 243 -12.12 3.02 0.41
N GLY A 244 -11.14 2.95 -0.50
CA GLY A 244 -10.17 4.01 -0.75
C GLY A 244 -10.81 5.29 -1.27
N SER A 245 -11.81 5.16 -2.16
CA SER A 245 -12.58 6.31 -2.64
C SER A 245 -13.43 6.94 -1.53
N ALA A 246 -14.06 6.11 -0.69
CA ALA A 246 -14.79 6.59 0.49
C ALA A 246 -13.86 7.29 1.49
N ALA A 247 -12.65 6.77 1.71
CA ALA A 247 -11.66 7.40 2.57
C ALA A 247 -11.20 8.76 2.04
N ILE A 248 -10.96 8.89 0.73
CA ILE A 248 -10.68 10.19 0.09
C ILE A 248 -11.82 11.17 0.39
N LEU A 249 -13.07 10.77 0.15
CA LEU A 249 -14.22 11.63 0.38
C LEU A 249 -14.31 12.09 1.85
N ILE A 250 -14.12 11.19 2.80
CA ILE A 250 -14.13 11.51 4.24
C ILE A 250 -13.01 12.50 4.59
N VAL A 251 -11.79 12.26 4.13
CA VAL A 251 -10.64 13.14 4.41
C VAL A 251 -10.83 14.51 3.76
N LEU A 252 -11.41 14.58 2.55
CA LEU A 252 -11.76 15.83 1.87
C LEU A 252 -12.79 16.64 2.64
N LEU A 253 -13.91 16.02 3.04
CA LEU A 253 -14.98 16.67 3.80
C LEU A 253 -14.46 17.20 5.15
N LEU A 254 -13.61 16.41 5.81
CA LEU A 254 -13.03 16.77 7.09
C LEU A 254 -11.81 17.69 6.98
N GLY A 255 -11.35 18.05 5.77
CA GLY A 255 -10.15 18.86 5.54
C GLY A 255 -10.25 20.32 5.99
N GLY A 256 -11.43 20.77 6.43
CA GLY A 256 -11.65 22.10 7.00
C GLY A 256 -11.83 23.24 5.98
N PHE A 257 -11.73 22.94 4.68
CA PHE A 257 -12.03 23.90 3.60
C PHE A 257 -13.48 23.79 3.13
N ILE A 258 -13.97 22.57 2.84
CA ILE A 258 -15.35 22.34 2.37
C ILE A 258 -16.36 22.54 3.51
N LEU A 259 -16.06 21.96 4.67
CA LEU A 259 -16.90 22.07 5.87
C LEU A 259 -16.08 22.76 6.98
N PRO A 260 -16.47 23.96 7.42
CA PRO A 260 -15.81 24.60 8.53
C PRO A 260 -16.05 23.81 9.82
N LYS A 261 -15.05 23.83 10.72
CA LYS A 261 -15.06 23.05 11.97
C LYS A 261 -16.33 23.28 12.79
N ASP A 262 -16.82 24.51 12.84
CA ASP A 262 -17.95 24.89 13.71
C ASP A 262 -19.30 24.33 13.23
N MET A 263 -19.38 23.90 11.97
CA MET A 263 -20.55 23.20 11.42
C MET A 263 -20.52 21.69 11.69
N ILE A 264 -19.41 21.15 12.20
CA ILE A 264 -19.29 19.73 12.52
C ILE A 264 -19.97 19.45 13.86
N LYS A 265 -20.94 18.54 13.87
CA LYS A 265 -21.64 18.14 15.09
C LYS A 265 -20.66 17.61 16.15
N PRO A 266 -20.84 17.93 17.45
CA PRO A 266 -19.87 17.60 18.51
C PRO A 266 -19.42 16.14 18.56
N TRP A 267 -20.33 15.19 18.29
CA TRP A 267 -20.03 13.76 18.29
C TRP A 267 -19.11 13.30 17.15
N TRP A 268 -18.91 14.12 16.12
CA TRP A 268 -18.10 13.81 14.93
C TRP A 268 -16.84 14.67 14.81
N VAL A 269 -16.62 15.58 15.75
CA VAL A 269 -15.46 16.49 15.78
C VAL A 269 -14.14 15.74 15.88
N TRP A 270 -14.10 14.55 16.47
CA TRP A 270 -12.88 13.73 16.53
C TRP A 270 -12.34 13.39 15.14
N GLY A 271 -13.21 13.23 14.12
CA GLY A 271 -12.79 12.96 12.74
C GLY A 271 -11.99 14.11 12.15
N PHE A 272 -12.34 15.35 12.49
CA PHE A 272 -11.61 16.53 12.06
C PHE A 272 -10.18 16.57 12.61
N TRP A 273 -9.99 16.13 13.86
CA TRP A 273 -8.68 16.02 14.51
C TRP A 273 -7.86 14.82 14.01
N LEU A 274 -8.54 13.76 13.56
CA LEU A 274 -7.90 12.60 12.95
C LEU A 274 -7.45 12.89 11.52
N SER A 275 -8.19 13.75 10.80
CA SER A 275 -7.92 14.05 9.39
C SER A 275 -6.58 14.78 9.21
N PRO A 276 -5.59 14.15 8.55
CA PRO A 276 -4.30 14.77 8.30
C PRO A 276 -4.39 15.95 7.32
N LEU A 277 -5.41 15.95 6.44
CA LEU A 277 -5.65 17.04 5.49
C LEU A 277 -6.00 18.35 6.20
N THR A 278 -6.66 18.29 7.36
CA THR A 278 -6.94 19.46 8.22
C THR A 278 -5.66 20.20 8.59
N TYR A 279 -4.63 19.46 9.01
CA TYR A 279 -3.36 20.06 9.40
C TYR A 279 -2.60 20.59 8.19
N GLY A 280 -2.66 19.88 7.05
CA GLY A 280 -2.12 20.36 5.78
C GLY A 280 -2.76 21.69 5.34
N GLN A 281 -4.10 21.76 5.37
CA GLN A 281 -4.86 22.96 5.00
C GLN A 281 -4.53 24.13 5.92
N ARG A 282 -4.49 23.91 7.24
CA ARG A 282 -4.12 24.96 8.20
C ARG A 282 -2.69 25.44 7.99
N ALA A 283 -1.73 24.52 7.87
CA ALA A 283 -0.33 24.86 7.70
C ALA A 283 -0.08 25.64 6.40
N ILE A 284 -0.71 25.22 5.28
CA ILE A 284 -0.53 25.87 3.99
C ILE A 284 -1.17 27.26 3.96
N SER A 285 -2.32 27.42 4.62
CA SER A 285 -3.02 28.70 4.73
C SER A 285 -2.22 29.69 5.58
N VAL A 286 -1.76 29.27 6.77
CA VAL A 286 -0.92 30.12 7.64
C VAL A 286 0.37 30.52 6.93
N ASN A 287 1.01 29.60 6.21
CA ASN A 287 2.23 29.91 5.47
C ASN A 287 2.05 31.01 4.40
N GLU A 288 0.85 31.10 3.81
CA GLU A 288 0.52 32.09 2.79
C GLU A 288 0.02 33.41 3.40
N PHE A 289 -0.96 33.34 4.29
CA PHE A 289 -1.63 34.52 4.85
C PHE A 289 -0.86 35.21 5.99
N SER A 290 0.18 34.58 6.56
CA SER A 290 1.09 35.26 7.47
C SER A 290 2.16 36.11 6.76
N ALA A 291 2.15 36.18 5.43
CA ALA A 291 3.04 37.06 4.69
C ALA A 291 2.65 38.54 4.88
N THR A 292 3.63 39.43 4.95
CA THR A 292 3.44 40.87 5.19
C THR A 292 2.49 41.55 4.20
N ARG A 293 2.40 41.02 2.98
CA ARG A 293 1.51 41.51 1.91
C ARG A 293 0.00 41.45 2.21
N TRP A 294 -0.41 40.68 3.23
CA TRP A 294 -1.80 40.57 3.65
C TRP A 294 -2.12 41.45 4.88
N MET A 295 -1.12 42.17 5.41
CA MET A 295 -1.27 43.07 6.55
C MET A 295 -1.36 44.56 6.14
N GLU A 296 -1.19 44.85 4.84
CA GLU A 296 -1.36 46.18 4.23
C GLU A 296 -2.76 46.33 3.64
#